data_AF-A0A8T5H0U9-F1
#
_entry.id   AF-A0A8T5H0U9-F1
#
_cell.length_a   1.000
_cell.length_b   1.000
_cell.length_c   1.000
_cell.angle_alpha   90.00
_cell.angle_beta   90.00
_cell.angle_gamma   90.00
#
_symmetry.space_group_name_H-M   'P 1'
#
loop_
_entity.id
_entity.type
_entity.pdbx_description
1 polymer ?
#
loop_
_entity_poly.entity_id
_entity_poly.type
_entity_poly.pdbx_seq_one_letter_code
_entity_poly.pdbx_strand_id
1 'polypeptide(L)' 'MSRPSFSDSFGGTYILIEPDNYLMGDIVGDGLDREKPIHNVDISRPFFIGERPVTQAHWSSVMGS' A
#
# COMPACT_ATOMS: atom_id res chain seq x y z
N MET A 1 5.59 17.68 -7.91
CA MET A 1 6.07 16.65 -8.85
C MET A 1 5.16 15.44 -8.71
N SER A 2 4.75 14.82 -9.81
CA SER A 2 3.94 13.59 -9.78
C SER A 2 4.77 12.44 -9.17
N ARG A 3 4.21 11.66 -8.24
CA ARG A 3 4.88 10.46 -7.72
C ARG A 3 5.05 9.44 -8.87
N PRO A 4 6.18 8.71 -8.95
CA PRO A 4 6.32 7.66 -9.96
C PRO A 4 5.19 6.63 -9.84
N SER A 5 4.62 6.24 -10.98
CA SER A 5 3.53 5.28 -11.07
C SER A 5 3.57 4.53 -12.39
N PHE A 6 2.90 3.37 -12.43
CA PHE A 6 2.67 2.62 -13.66
C PHE A 6 1.29 1.97 -13.65
N SER A 7 0.81 1.57 -14.83
CA SER A 7 -0.40 0.77 -14.99
C SER A 7 -0.08 -0.57 -15.64
N ASP A 8 -0.81 -1.61 -15.26
CA ASP A 8 -0.73 -2.92 -15.91
C ASP A 8 -1.72 -3.03 -17.08
N SER A 9 -1.67 -4.15 -17.81
CA SER A 9 -2.58 -4.45 -18.93
C SER A 9 -4.02 -4.74 -18.51
N PHE A 10 -4.28 -4.89 -17.22
CA PHE A 10 -5.55 -5.29 -16.62
C PHE A 10 -6.27 -4.11 -15.93
N GLY A 11 -5.74 -2.89 -16.06
CA GLY A 11 -6.33 -1.66 -15.52
C GLY A 11 -6.00 -1.41 -14.05
N GLY A 12 -5.02 -2.12 -13.48
CA GLY A 12 -4.40 -1.81 -12.21
C GLY A 12 -3.47 -0.61 -12.33
N THR A 13 -3.47 0.26 -11.30
CA THR A 13 -2.54 1.39 -11.17
C THR A 13 -1.76 1.23 -9.88
N TYR A 14 -0.46 1.43 -9.95
CA TYR A 14 0.46 1.28 -8.83
C TYR A 14 1.28 2.54 -8.63
N ILE A 15 1.44 2.95 -7.38
CA ILE A 15 2.18 4.14 -6.99
C ILE A 15 3.44 3.75 -6.21
N LEU A 16 4.54 4.45 -6.45
CA LEU A 16 5.79 4.26 -5.71
C LEU A 16 5.63 4.82 -4.29
N ILE A 17 5.97 4.01 -3.29
CA ILE A 17 6.23 4.40 -1.92
C ILE A 17 7.75 4.45 -1.74
N GLU A 18 8.25 5.64 -1.41
CA GLU A 18 9.67 5.85 -1.16
C GLU A 18 10.10 5.21 0.17
N PRO A 19 11.37 4.86 0.34
CA PRO A 19 11.92 4.44 1.63
C PRO A 19 11.70 5.50 2.70
N ASP A 20 11.33 5.06 3.91
CA ASP A 20 11.20 5.97 5.05
C ASP A 20 11.26 5.21 6.39
N ASN A 21 11.56 5.96 7.44
CA ASN A 21 11.40 5.53 8.82
C ASN A 21 10.14 6.16 9.40
N TYR A 22 9.25 5.34 9.96
CA TYR A 22 8.02 5.84 10.54
C TYR A 22 7.63 5.09 11.82
N LEU A 23 6.79 5.73 12.63
CA LEU A 23 6.20 5.11 13.81
C LEU A 23 4.98 4.28 13.39
N MET A 24 5.04 2.97 13.63
CA MET A 24 3.93 2.05 13.36
C MET A 24 3.21 1.69 14.66
N GLY A 25 1.88 1.71 14.63
CA GLY A 25 1.01 1.36 15.74
C GLY A 25 -0.09 2.39 15.93
N ASP A 26 -0.85 2.24 17.01
CA ASP A 26 -1.90 3.19 17.40
C ASP A 26 -1.30 4.48 18.00
N ILE A 27 -1.10 5.49 17.15
CA ILE A 27 -0.56 6.81 17.54
C ILE A 27 -1.65 7.71 18.16
N VAL A 28 -2.92 7.47 17.83
CA VAL A 28 -4.06 8.30 18.23
C VAL A 28 -4.58 7.90 19.62
N GLY A 29 -4.42 6.64 19.99
CA GLY A 29 -4.78 6.08 21.29
C GLY A 29 -6.16 5.41 21.34
N ASP A 30 -6.82 5.21 20.19
CA ASP A 30 -8.15 4.60 20.07
C ASP A 30 -8.13 3.17 19.49
N GLY A 31 -6.94 2.62 19.25
CA GLY A 31 -6.72 1.29 18.71
C GLY A 31 -6.80 0.17 19.74
N LEU A 32 -6.96 -1.04 19.22
CA LEU A 32 -6.99 -2.27 20.03
C LEU A 32 -5.61 -2.59 20.62
N ASP A 33 -5.56 -3.45 21.64
CA ASP A 33 -4.29 -3.85 22.27
C ASP A 33 -3.28 -4.47 21.26
N ARG A 34 -3.79 -5.08 20.19
CA ARG A 34 -2.97 -5.67 19.11
C ARG A 34 -2.30 -4.63 18.19
N GLU A 35 -2.66 -3.35 18.30
CA GLU A 35 -2.09 -2.24 17.53
C GLU A 35 -0.96 -1.53 18.29
N LYS A 36 -0.64 -2.01 19.50
CA LYS A 36 0.36 -1.46 20.42
C LYS A 36 1.51 -2.47 20.62
N PRO A 37 2.71 -2.01 21.02
CA PRO A 37 3.11 -0.62 21.20
C PRO A 37 3.46 0.06 19.87
N ILE A 38 3.47 1.40 19.89
CA ILE A 38 4.10 2.18 18.83
C ILE A 38 5.60 1.84 18.79
N HIS A 39 6.12 1.53 17.60
CA HIS A 39 7.54 1.23 17.40
C HIS A 39 8.05 1.79 16.07
N ASN A 40 9.36 2.02 15.97
CA ASN A 40 9.98 2.53 14.75
C ASN A 40 10.13 1.40 13.72
N VAL A 41 9.70 1.66 12.49
CA VAL A 41 9.82 0.74 11.36
C VAL A 41 10.63 1.43 10.26
N ASP A 42 11.66 0.75 9.77
CA ASP A 42 12.51 1.20 8.66
C ASP A 42 12.15 0.45 7.38
N ILE A 43 11.54 1.15 6.43
CA ILE A 43 11.35 0.66 5.07
C ILE A 43 12.54 1.13 4.24
N SER A 44 13.57 0.27 4.14
CA SER A 44 14.84 0.62 3.50
C SER A 44 14.84 0.61 1.96
N ARG A 45 13.81 0.04 1.33
CA ARG A 45 13.71 -0.06 -0.14
C ARG A 45 12.34 0.43 -0.62
N PRO A 46 12.30 1.13 -1.77
CA PRO A 46 11.03 1.55 -2.33
C PRO A 46 10.22 0.34 -2.76
N PHE A 47 8.90 0.48 -2.77
CA PHE A 47 7.99 -0.51 -3.30
C PHE A 47 6.79 0.15 -3.95
N PHE A 48 6.16 -0.55 -4.89
CA PHE A 48 4.92 -0.11 -5.50
C PHE A 48 3.73 -0.74 -4.77
N ILE A 49 2.69 0.04 -4.52
CA ILE A 49 1.41 -0.45 -3.96
C ILE A 49 0.25 -0.03 -4.87
N GLY A 50 -0.78 -0.87 -4.95
CA GLY A 50 -1.98 -0.56 -5.72
C GLY A 50 -2.67 0.69 -5.18
N GLU A 51 -3.01 1.62 -6.08
CA GLU A 51 -3.72 2.86 -5.74
C GLU A 51 -5.11 2.59 -5.14
N ARG A 52 -5.70 1.45 -5.51
CA ARG A 52 -7.02 0.99 -5.07
C ARG A 52 -7.02 -0.52 -4.86
N PRO A 53 -7.94 -1.05 -4.03
CA PRO A 53 -8.17 -2.49 -3.95
C PRO A 53 -8.47 -3.12 -5.31
N VAL A 54 -8.15 -4.39 -5.45
CA VAL A 54 -8.51 -5.17 -6.64
C VAL A 54 -10.04 -5.16 -6.78
N THR A 55 -10.51 -4.71 -7.93
CA THR A 55 -11.95 -4.70 -8.25
C THR A 55 -12.36 -6.00 -8.91
N GLN A 56 -13.65 -6.31 -8.90
CA GLN A 56 -14.16 -7.50 -9.62
C GLN A 56 -13.86 -7.44 -11.12
N ALA A 57 -13.92 -6.24 -11.73
CA ALA A 57 -13.56 -6.05 -13.13
C ALA A 57 -12.08 -6.36 -13.40
N HIS A 58 -11.18 -5.92 -12.51
CA HIS A 58 -9.76 -6.26 -12.59
C HIS A 58 -9.57 -7.77 -12.44
N TRP A 59 -10.13 -8.39 -11.39
CA TRP A 59 -10.03 -9.83 -11.17
C TRP A 59 -10.49 -10.65 -12.40
N SER A 60 -11.67 -10.36 -12.94
CA SER A 60 -12.20 -11.07 -14.10
C SER A 60 -11.38 -10.83 -15.37
N SER A 61 -10.71 -9.69 -15.52
CA SER A 61 -9.80 -9.45 -16.65
C SER A 61 -8.54 -10.33 -16.61
N VAL A 62 -8.10 -10.75 -15.41
CA VAL A 62 -6.94 -11.62 -15.21
C VAL A 62 -7.33 -13.10 -15.27
N MET A 63 -8.38 -13.48 -14.54
CA MET A 63 -8.75 -14.88 -14.36
C MET A 63 -9.63 -15.43 -15.48
N GLY A 64 -10.27 -14.57 -16.27
CA GLY A 64 -11.36 -14.96 -17.16
C GLY A 64 -12.71 -15.07 -16.42
N SER A 65 -13.75 -15.33 -17.21
CA SER A 65 -15.13 -15.57 -16.73
C SER A 65 -15.32 -16.98 -16.20
#